data_AF-I1MPL9-F1
#
_entry.id   AF-I1MPL9-F1
#
_cell.length_a   1.000
_cell.length_b   1.000
_cell.length_c   1.000
_cell.angle_alpha   90.00
_cell.angle_beta   90.00
_cell.angle_gamma   90.00
#
_symmetry.space_group_name_H-M   'P 1'
#
loop_
_entity.id
_entity.type
_entity.pdbx_description
1 polymer ?
#
loop_
_entity_poly.entity_id
_entity_poly.type
_entity_poly.pdbx_seq_one_letter_code
_entity_poly.pdbx_strand_id
1 'polypeptide(L)'
;MFILLFSLLICISSRKELRNKQETALQMLERSIHFSNRINPSRVVQISWQPRVFLYKGFLSDKECDYLVSLAYAVKEKSSGNGGLSEGVETSLDMEDDILARIEERLSVWAFLPKEYSKPLQVMHYGPEQNGRNLDYFTNKTQLELSGPLMATIILYLSNDVTQGGQILFPESVPGSSSWSSCSNSSNILQPVKGNAILFFSLHPSASPDKSSFHARCPVLEGDMWSAIKYFYAKPISRGKVSATLDGGECTDEDDSCPAWAAVGECQRNPVFMIGSPDYYGTCRKSCNAC
;
A
#
# COMPACT_ATOMS: atom_id res chain seq x y z
N MET A 1 48.89 -25.16 42.06
CA MET A 1 48.72 -24.07 41.07
C MET A 1 47.95 -24.48 39.81
N PHE A 2 47.95 -25.76 39.39
CA PHE A 2 47.27 -26.21 38.16
C PHE A 2 45.72 -26.31 38.25
N ILE A 3 45.17 -26.64 39.41
CA ILE A 3 43.71 -26.86 39.56
C ILE A 3 42.91 -25.54 39.43
N LEU A 4 43.44 -24.42 39.94
CA LEU A 4 42.78 -23.11 39.88
C LEU A 4 42.67 -22.56 38.45
N LEU A 5 43.70 -22.80 37.62
CA LEU A 5 43.71 -22.38 36.21
C LEU A 5 42.65 -23.14 35.40
N PHE A 6 42.48 -24.43 35.65
CA PHE A 6 41.50 -25.27 34.95
C PHE A 6 40.06 -24.84 35.26
N SER A 7 39.74 -24.54 36.52
CA SER A 7 38.42 -24.02 36.92
C SER A 7 38.10 -22.65 36.29
N LEU A 8 39.10 -21.78 36.12
CA LEU A 8 38.91 -20.46 35.52
C LEU A 8 38.63 -20.57 34.01
N LEU A 9 39.33 -21.46 33.31
CA LEU A 9 39.13 -21.76 31.89
C LEU A 9 37.75 -22.34 31.60
N ILE A 10 37.26 -23.26 32.44
CA ILE A 10 35.91 -23.84 32.31
C ILE A 10 34.84 -22.76 32.53
N CYS A 11 35.03 -21.87 33.51
CA CYS A 11 34.10 -20.79 33.81
C CYS A 11 34.04 -19.73 32.68
N ILE A 12 35.18 -19.41 32.04
CA ILE A 12 35.24 -18.48 30.90
C ILE A 12 34.60 -19.12 29.65
N SER A 13 34.85 -20.40 29.41
CA SER A 13 34.23 -21.15 28.29
C SER A 13 32.71 -21.21 28.44
N SER A 14 32.22 -21.53 29.64
CA SER A 14 30.78 -21.57 29.95
C SER A 14 30.11 -20.19 29.80
N ARG A 15 30.76 -19.10 30.25
CA ARG A 15 30.24 -17.73 30.05
C ARG A 15 30.20 -17.31 28.58
N LYS A 16 31.19 -17.69 27.77
CA LYS A 16 31.17 -17.45 26.32
C LYS A 16 30.05 -18.24 25.64
N GLU A 17 29.85 -19.49 26.04
CA GLU A 17 28.78 -20.34 25.50
C GLU A 17 27.38 -19.82 25.85
N LEU A 18 27.18 -19.31 27.07
CA LEU A 18 25.95 -18.64 27.50
C LEU A 18 25.67 -17.35 26.71
N ARG A 19 26.68 -16.51 26.49
CA ARG A 19 26.54 -15.30 25.63
C ARG A 19 26.17 -15.66 24.20
N ASN A 20 26.85 -16.63 23.60
CA ASN A 20 26.54 -17.08 22.24
C ASN A 20 25.13 -17.65 22.13
N LYS A 21 24.67 -18.45 23.11
CA LYS A 21 23.29 -18.98 23.14
C LYS A 21 22.26 -17.85 23.27
N GLN A 22 22.55 -16.83 24.07
CA GLN A 22 21.67 -15.68 24.26
C GLN A 22 21.59 -14.79 23.01
N GLU A 23 22.71 -14.56 22.33
CA GLU A 23 22.77 -13.87 21.03
C GLU A 23 22.04 -14.66 19.93
N THR A 24 22.21 -15.99 19.92
CA THR A 24 21.52 -16.86 18.96
C THR A 24 20.01 -16.86 19.22
N ALA A 25 19.58 -16.90 20.48
CA ALA A 25 18.17 -16.81 20.85
C ALA A 25 17.56 -15.45 20.48
N LEU A 26 18.29 -14.34 20.69
CA LEU A 26 17.91 -13.00 20.25
C LEU A 26 17.78 -12.93 18.73
N GLN A 27 18.75 -13.45 17.98
CA GLN A 27 18.68 -13.54 16.51
C GLN A 27 17.51 -14.40 16.04
N MET A 28 17.21 -15.51 16.72
CA MET A 28 16.05 -16.35 16.40
C MET A 28 14.72 -15.65 16.74
N LEU A 29 14.69 -14.85 17.80
CA LEU A 29 13.52 -14.07 18.19
C LEU A 29 13.28 -12.90 17.22
N GLU A 30 14.33 -12.16 16.85
CA GLU A 30 14.28 -11.12 15.81
C GLU A 30 13.86 -11.72 14.47
N ARG A 31 14.44 -12.87 14.10
CA ARG A 31 14.05 -13.60 12.90
C ARG A 31 12.60 -14.04 12.98
N SER A 32 12.11 -14.54 14.12
CA SER A 32 10.69 -14.89 14.30
C SER A 32 9.76 -13.69 14.20
N ILE A 33 10.13 -12.52 14.75
CA ILE A 33 9.33 -11.29 14.69
C ILE A 33 9.27 -10.75 13.26
N HIS A 34 10.39 -10.78 12.54
CA HIS A 34 10.44 -10.34 11.14
C HIS A 34 9.91 -11.39 10.15
N PHE A 35 9.93 -12.69 10.51
CA PHE A 35 9.39 -13.79 9.70
C PHE A 35 7.93 -14.18 10.01
N SER A 36 7.28 -13.53 10.97
CA SER A 36 5.87 -13.77 11.29
C SER A 36 4.97 -12.72 10.65
N ASN A 37 3.78 -13.11 10.21
CA ASN A 37 2.71 -12.17 9.82
C ASN A 37 2.02 -11.54 11.04
N ARG A 38 2.64 -11.64 12.23
CA ARG A 38 2.12 -11.10 13.47
C ARG A 38 2.40 -9.60 13.55
N ILE A 39 1.32 -8.86 13.79
CA ILE A 39 1.35 -7.44 14.11
C ILE A 39 1.71 -7.30 15.59
N ASN A 40 2.67 -6.42 15.89
CA ASN A 40 3.01 -6.03 17.25
C ASN A 40 2.40 -4.64 17.55
N PRO A 41 1.28 -4.57 18.29
CA PRO A 41 0.61 -3.30 18.59
C PRO A 41 1.49 -2.32 19.37
N SER A 42 2.50 -2.79 20.13
CA SER A 42 3.39 -1.91 20.90
C SER A 42 4.28 -1.04 20.03
N ARG A 43 4.38 -1.35 18.73
CA ARG A 43 5.15 -0.58 17.73
C ARG A 43 4.27 0.39 16.93
N VAL A 44 2.95 0.38 17.16
CA VAL A 44 1.99 1.24 16.49
C VAL A 44 1.76 2.50 17.33
N VAL A 45 1.93 3.66 16.71
CA VAL A 45 1.64 4.97 17.30
C VAL A 45 0.45 5.57 16.58
N GLN A 46 -0.60 5.91 17.32
CA GLN A 46 -1.72 6.68 16.81
C GLN A 46 -1.29 8.14 16.62
N ILE A 47 -1.38 8.63 15.39
CA ILE A 47 -0.99 9.99 15.02
C ILE A 47 -2.21 10.91 15.07
N SER A 48 -3.31 10.51 14.43
CA SER A 48 -4.56 11.28 14.41
C SER A 48 -5.77 10.36 14.35
N TRP A 49 -6.91 10.87 14.83
CA TRP A 49 -8.24 10.29 14.62
C TRP A 49 -9.00 10.98 13.49
N GLN A 50 -8.59 12.18 13.09
CA GLN A 50 -9.21 12.96 12.02
C GLN A 50 -8.11 13.62 11.16
N PRO A 51 -7.65 12.94 10.10
CA PRO A 51 -8.06 11.60 9.65
C PRO A 51 -7.48 10.52 10.56
N ARG A 52 -7.94 9.27 10.41
CA ARG A 52 -7.35 8.13 11.12
C ARG A 52 -5.98 7.82 10.53
N VAL A 53 -4.92 8.09 11.29
CA VAL A 53 -3.51 7.92 10.87
C VAL A 53 -2.74 7.17 11.94
N PHE A 54 -2.01 6.14 11.52
CA PHE A 54 -1.21 5.29 12.38
C PHE A 54 0.20 5.11 11.78
N LEU A 55 1.22 5.26 12.63
CA LEU A 55 2.61 4.96 12.30
C LEU A 55 2.98 3.61 12.91
N TYR A 56 3.49 2.69 12.11
CA TYR A 56 4.13 1.46 12.59
C TYR A 56 5.65 1.62 12.51
N LYS A 57 6.32 1.60 13.66
CA LYS A 57 7.78 1.69 13.72
C LYS A 57 8.43 0.35 13.35
N GLY A 58 9.26 0.32 12.31
CA GLY A 58 9.95 -0.88 11.79
C GLY A 58 9.00 -2.03 11.46
N PHE A 59 7.99 -1.73 10.67
CA PHE A 59 7.08 -2.70 10.05
C PHE A 59 7.82 -3.69 9.14
N LEU A 60 8.75 -3.18 8.32
CA LEU A 60 9.68 -3.99 7.53
C LEU A 60 11.02 -4.12 8.25
N SER A 61 11.69 -5.24 8.03
CA SER A 61 13.13 -5.37 8.27
C SER A 61 13.93 -4.65 7.18
N ASP A 62 15.17 -4.28 7.50
CA ASP A 62 16.08 -3.69 6.51
C ASP A 62 16.25 -4.56 5.27
N LYS A 63 16.29 -5.89 5.46
CA LYS A 63 16.39 -6.87 4.37
C LYS A 63 15.16 -6.87 3.47
N GLU A 64 13.95 -6.74 4.03
CA GLU A 64 12.73 -6.63 3.23
C GLU A 64 12.70 -5.31 2.46
N CYS A 65 13.17 -4.21 3.07
CA CYS A 65 13.31 -2.92 2.36
C CYS A 65 14.26 -3.02 1.16
N ASP A 66 15.48 -3.54 1.37
CA ASP A 66 16.48 -3.69 0.32
C ASP A 66 15.99 -4.62 -0.79
N TYR A 67 15.29 -5.69 -0.40
CA TYR A 67 14.70 -6.63 -1.33
C TYR A 67 13.64 -5.98 -2.24
N LEU A 68 12.69 -5.21 -1.68
CA LEU A 68 11.68 -4.50 -2.47
C LEU A 68 12.29 -3.50 -3.45
N VAL A 69 13.33 -2.77 -3.03
CA VAL A 69 14.08 -1.87 -3.91
C VAL A 69 14.74 -2.67 -5.05
N SER A 70 15.41 -3.78 -4.75
CA SER A 70 16.04 -4.64 -5.77
C SER A 70 15.04 -5.22 -6.79
N LEU A 71 13.84 -5.59 -6.35
CA LEU A 71 12.77 -6.06 -7.22
C LEU A 71 12.32 -4.96 -8.18
N ALA A 72 12.15 -3.73 -7.68
CA ALA A 72 11.75 -2.61 -8.52
C ALA A 72 12.78 -2.32 -9.62
N TYR A 73 14.08 -2.38 -9.29
CA TYR A 73 15.14 -2.30 -10.30
C TYR A 73 15.01 -3.38 -11.36
N ALA A 74 14.86 -4.65 -10.96
CA ALA A 74 14.78 -5.77 -11.88
C ALA A 74 13.55 -5.68 -12.82
N VAL A 75 12.41 -5.18 -12.31
CA VAL A 75 11.21 -4.95 -13.14
C VAL A 75 11.47 -3.84 -14.16
N LYS A 76 12.13 -2.75 -13.76
CA LYS A 76 12.42 -1.60 -14.65
C LYS A 76 13.46 -1.93 -15.72
N GLU A 77 14.48 -2.72 -15.40
CA GLU A 77 15.47 -3.19 -16.38
C GLU A 77 14.81 -4.02 -17.49
N LYS A 78 13.87 -4.90 -17.11
CA LYS A 78 13.12 -5.71 -18.07
C LYS A 78 12.19 -4.87 -18.97
N SER A 79 11.64 -3.78 -18.46
CA SER A 79 10.67 -2.96 -19.20
C SER A 79 11.31 -1.88 -20.07
N SER A 80 12.46 -1.32 -19.66
CA SER A 80 13.01 -0.11 -20.31
C SER A 80 14.17 -0.36 -21.28
N GLY A 81 14.79 -1.55 -21.31
CA GLY A 81 15.91 -1.90 -22.22
C GLY A 81 17.21 -1.10 -22.03
N ASN A 82 17.15 0.04 -21.31
CA ASN A 82 18.26 0.87 -20.84
C ASN A 82 18.08 1.04 -19.33
N GLY A 83 19.07 0.63 -18.52
CA GLY A 83 19.03 0.56 -17.05
C GLY A 83 19.01 1.90 -16.30
N GLY A 84 18.36 2.93 -16.84
CA GLY A 84 18.24 4.24 -16.21
C GLY A 84 16.99 4.37 -15.35
N LEU A 85 17.15 4.79 -14.09
CA LEU A 85 16.05 5.22 -13.24
C LEU A 85 15.57 6.61 -13.67
N SER A 86 14.45 6.70 -14.38
CA SER A 86 13.64 7.92 -14.43
C SER A 86 13.00 8.21 -13.06
N GLU A 87 13.11 9.46 -12.62
CA GLU A 87 12.57 10.02 -11.38
C GLU A 87 11.03 10.05 -11.40
N GLY A 88 10.37 9.72 -10.29
CA GLY A 88 8.90 9.76 -10.18
C GLY A 88 8.14 8.65 -10.93
N VAL A 89 8.83 7.62 -11.43
CA VAL A 89 8.19 6.50 -12.14
C VAL A 89 7.79 5.39 -11.17
N GLU A 90 6.48 5.15 -11.11
CA GLU A 90 5.82 4.09 -10.36
C GLU A 90 6.13 2.71 -10.94
N THR A 91 6.71 1.83 -10.11
CA THR A 91 7.00 0.44 -10.48
C THR A 91 6.06 -0.50 -9.75
N SER A 92 5.10 -1.07 -10.46
CA SER A 92 4.17 -2.07 -9.92
C SER A 92 4.86 -3.42 -9.77
N LEU A 93 4.85 -3.97 -8.55
CA LEU A 93 5.34 -5.32 -8.25
C LEU A 93 4.20 -6.33 -8.37
N ASP A 94 3.75 -6.62 -9.59
CA ASP A 94 2.74 -7.63 -9.87
C ASP A 94 3.40 -8.92 -10.34
N MET A 95 3.91 -9.71 -9.39
CA MET A 95 4.63 -10.95 -9.67
C MET A 95 4.44 -11.98 -8.57
N GLU A 96 4.59 -13.24 -8.93
CA GLU A 96 4.65 -14.33 -7.95
C GLU A 96 5.99 -14.29 -7.24
N ASP A 97 5.98 -13.90 -5.96
CA ASP A 97 7.14 -13.93 -5.08
C ASP A 97 6.70 -14.16 -3.62
N ASP A 98 7.37 -15.10 -2.94
CA ASP A 98 7.00 -15.52 -1.58
C ASP A 98 7.23 -14.42 -0.54
N ILE A 99 8.28 -13.62 -0.70
CA ILE A 99 8.62 -12.53 0.23
C ILE A 99 7.60 -11.40 0.04
N LEU A 100 7.32 -11.03 -1.20
CA LEU A 100 6.31 -10.03 -1.54
C LEU A 100 4.92 -10.45 -1.05
N ALA A 101 4.49 -11.67 -1.35
CA ALA A 101 3.19 -12.20 -0.91
C ALA A 101 3.05 -12.14 0.61
N ARG A 102 4.13 -12.44 1.34
CA ARG A 102 4.17 -12.39 2.80
C ARG A 102 4.13 -10.97 3.35
N ILE A 103 4.79 -10.01 2.70
CA ILE A 103 4.69 -8.59 3.04
C ILE A 103 3.26 -8.10 2.81
N GLU A 104 2.65 -8.41 1.66
CA GLU A 104 1.28 -8.03 1.34
C GLU A 104 0.26 -8.61 2.32
N GLU A 105 0.41 -9.87 2.71
CA GLU A 105 -0.43 -10.50 3.75
C GLU A 105 -0.31 -9.75 5.09
N ARG A 106 0.91 -9.39 5.51
CA ARG A 106 1.13 -8.62 6.74
C ARG A 106 0.49 -7.23 6.66
N LEU A 107 0.52 -6.57 5.49
CA LEU A 107 -0.16 -5.29 5.26
C LEU A 107 -1.69 -5.44 5.40
N SER A 108 -2.26 -6.48 4.79
CA SER A 108 -3.68 -6.81 4.90
C SER A 108 -4.12 -7.07 6.34
N VAL A 109 -3.35 -7.85 7.09
CA VAL A 109 -3.62 -8.10 8.52
C VAL A 109 -3.57 -6.81 9.34
N TRP A 110 -2.61 -5.92 9.09
CA TRP A 110 -2.50 -4.65 9.83
C TRP A 110 -3.64 -3.69 9.52
N ALA A 111 -4.02 -3.58 8.24
CA ALA A 111 -5.09 -2.69 7.80
C ALA A 111 -6.49 -3.23 8.12
N PHE A 112 -6.61 -4.52 8.45
CA PHE A 112 -7.87 -5.26 8.51
C PHE A 112 -8.65 -5.23 7.19
N LEU A 113 -7.93 -5.29 6.07
CA LEU A 113 -8.49 -5.25 4.72
C LEU A 113 -7.99 -6.43 3.88
N PRO A 114 -8.88 -7.17 3.20
CA PRO A 114 -8.47 -8.34 2.42
C PRO A 114 -7.54 -7.94 1.26
N LYS A 115 -6.58 -8.80 0.93
CA LYS A 115 -5.61 -8.54 -0.15
C LYS A 115 -6.27 -8.39 -1.52
N GLU A 116 -7.42 -9.04 -1.72
CA GLU A 116 -8.19 -8.99 -2.97
C GLU A 116 -8.73 -7.58 -3.26
N TYR A 117 -8.79 -6.72 -2.25
CA TYR A 117 -9.26 -5.34 -2.35
C TYR A 117 -8.11 -4.37 -2.61
N SER A 118 -6.89 -4.89 -2.85
CA SER A 118 -5.69 -4.07 -2.97
C SER A 118 -5.04 -4.17 -4.34
N LYS A 119 -4.48 -3.05 -4.81
CA LYS A 119 -3.61 -3.05 -6.00
C LYS A 119 -2.27 -3.70 -5.65
N PRO A 120 -1.53 -4.28 -6.60
CA PRO A 120 -0.15 -4.71 -6.37
C PRO A 120 0.67 -3.60 -5.71
N LEU A 121 1.67 -3.98 -4.90
CA LEU A 121 2.53 -3.02 -4.22
C LEU A 121 3.31 -2.17 -5.25
N GLN A 122 3.31 -0.84 -5.06
CA GLN A 122 3.93 0.09 -6.00
C GLN A 122 5.17 0.73 -5.38
N VAL A 123 6.33 0.58 -6.01
CA VAL A 123 7.59 1.19 -5.54
C VAL A 123 7.83 2.50 -6.28
N MET A 124 8.17 3.54 -5.52
CA MET A 124 8.44 4.89 -5.98
C MET A 124 9.86 5.31 -5.61
N HIS A 125 10.51 6.04 -6.51
CA HIS A 125 11.84 6.64 -6.31
C HIS A 125 11.80 8.15 -6.61
N TYR A 126 12.28 8.95 -5.66
CA TYR A 126 12.38 10.41 -5.76
C TYR A 126 13.79 10.86 -5.38
N GLY A 127 14.42 11.66 -6.24
CA GLY A 127 15.68 12.33 -5.93
C GLY A 127 15.44 13.72 -5.30
N PRO A 128 16.51 14.54 -5.18
CA PRO A 128 16.40 15.90 -4.66
C PRO A 128 15.61 16.86 -5.58
N GLU A 129 14.57 17.49 -5.04
CA GLU A 129 13.62 18.35 -5.78
C GLU A 129 13.88 19.85 -5.49
N GLN A 130 14.60 20.53 -6.39
CA GLN A 130 15.11 21.90 -6.17
C GLN A 130 14.06 23.01 -6.01
N ASN A 131 12.82 22.84 -6.49
CA ASN A 131 11.84 23.94 -6.59
C ASN A 131 10.63 23.85 -5.66
N GLY A 132 10.53 22.84 -4.78
CA GLY A 132 9.52 22.75 -3.71
C GLY A 132 8.03 22.91 -4.09
N ARG A 133 7.71 23.07 -5.37
CA ARG A 133 6.39 23.47 -5.89
C ARG A 133 5.49 22.30 -6.24
N ASN A 134 6.04 21.10 -6.35
CA ASN A 134 5.25 19.91 -6.60
C ASN A 134 4.99 19.24 -5.26
N LEU A 135 3.96 19.73 -4.53
CA LEU A 135 3.29 18.82 -3.60
C LEU A 135 2.77 17.67 -4.46
N ASP A 136 3.38 16.51 -4.31
CA ASP A 136 2.89 15.28 -4.91
C ASP A 136 1.63 14.93 -4.12
N TYR A 137 0.51 15.45 -4.61
CA TYR A 137 -0.81 15.10 -4.13
C TYR A 137 -1.01 13.64 -4.50
N PHE A 138 -0.74 12.74 -3.55
CA PHE A 138 -1.15 11.34 -3.60
C PHE A 138 -2.68 11.18 -3.69
N THR A 139 -3.42 12.28 -3.77
CA THR A 139 -4.86 12.32 -3.88
C THR A 139 -5.35 12.04 -5.30
N ASN A 140 -6.09 10.93 -5.40
CA ASN A 140 -7.32 10.83 -6.17
C ASN A 140 -7.23 11.46 -7.57
N LYS A 141 -6.42 10.87 -8.47
CA LYS A 141 -6.92 10.81 -9.84
C LYS A 141 -8.30 10.17 -9.74
N THR A 142 -9.30 10.95 -10.12
CA THR A 142 -10.72 10.66 -10.29
C THR A 142 -10.97 9.54 -11.30
N GLN A 143 -10.14 8.50 -11.31
CA GLN A 143 -10.54 7.23 -11.83
C GLN A 143 -11.48 6.67 -10.77
N LEU A 144 -12.78 6.74 -11.03
CA LEU A 144 -13.72 5.83 -10.42
C LEU A 144 -13.25 4.43 -10.85
N GLU A 145 -12.28 3.87 -10.12
CA GLU A 145 -11.84 2.50 -10.31
C GLU A 145 -13.10 1.64 -10.16
N LEU A 146 -13.30 0.66 -11.05
CA LEU A 146 -14.40 -0.31 -10.94
C LEU A 146 -14.48 -0.92 -9.52
N SER A 147 -13.33 -0.96 -8.84
CA SER A 147 -13.11 -1.37 -7.44
C SER A 147 -13.69 -0.43 -6.37
N GLY A 148 -14.36 0.67 -6.73
CA GLY A 148 -14.99 1.61 -5.79
C GLY A 148 -14.03 2.65 -5.19
N PRO A 149 -14.46 3.42 -4.17
CA PRO A 149 -13.62 4.46 -3.57
C PRO A 149 -12.40 3.87 -2.86
N LEU A 150 -11.30 4.64 -2.85
CA LEU A 150 -10.11 4.33 -2.06
C LEU A 150 -10.46 4.31 -0.57
N MET A 151 -10.20 3.19 0.09
CA MET A 151 -10.53 2.95 1.50
C MET A 151 -9.37 3.32 2.42
N ALA A 152 -8.16 2.85 2.09
CA ALA A 152 -6.96 3.08 2.89
C ALA A 152 -5.70 3.06 2.03
N THR A 153 -4.69 3.77 2.50
CA THR A 153 -3.36 3.81 1.89
C THR A 153 -2.33 3.47 2.95
N ILE A 154 -1.39 2.60 2.58
CA ILE A 154 -0.20 2.32 3.38
C ILE A 154 1.03 2.76 2.61
N ILE A 155 1.87 3.58 3.25
CA ILE A 155 3.15 4.04 2.72
C ILE A 155 4.27 3.40 3.56
N LEU A 156 5.19 2.72 2.89
CA LEU A 156 6.34 2.03 3.46
C LEU A 156 7.60 2.81 3.08
N TYR A 157 8.44 3.15 4.06
CA TYR A 157 9.72 3.79 3.79
C TYR A 157 10.80 2.74 3.62
N LEU A 158 11.51 2.78 2.49
CA LEU A 158 12.48 1.74 2.11
C LEU A 158 13.93 2.21 2.20
N SER A 159 14.19 3.53 2.19
CA SER A 159 15.53 4.10 2.34
C SER A 159 15.63 4.98 3.60
N ASN A 160 16.88 5.20 4.04
CA ASN A 160 17.23 6.12 5.14
C ASN A 160 17.96 7.38 4.63
N ASP A 161 18.07 7.55 3.32
CA ASP A 161 18.95 8.57 2.74
C ASP A 161 18.33 9.97 2.79
N VAL A 162 17.04 10.09 3.11
CA VAL A 162 16.32 11.35 3.24
C VAL A 162 16.57 11.99 4.60
N THR A 163 17.32 13.08 4.62
CA THR A 163 17.56 13.88 5.83
C THR A 163 16.59 15.06 5.95
N GLN A 164 16.08 15.56 4.81
CA GLN A 164 15.14 16.68 4.75
C GLN A 164 14.04 16.47 3.71
N GLY A 165 12.79 16.66 4.12
CA GLY A 165 11.62 16.52 3.25
C GLY A 165 11.03 15.10 3.24
N GLY A 166 10.20 14.81 2.23
CA GLY A 166 9.62 13.47 2.02
C GLY A 166 8.54 13.04 3.02
N GLN A 167 8.19 13.87 4.00
CA GLN A 167 7.14 13.54 4.98
C GLN A 167 5.75 13.55 4.31
N ILE A 168 4.83 12.75 4.87
CA ILE A 168 3.42 12.82 4.49
C ILE A 168 2.71 13.83 5.38
N LEU A 169 1.92 14.70 4.76
CA LEU A 169 1.13 15.71 5.45
C LEU A 169 -0.35 15.50 5.24
N PHE A 170 -1.15 16.00 6.18
CA PHE A 170 -2.60 16.05 6.08
C PHE A 170 -3.08 17.50 6.27
N PRO A 171 -3.10 18.32 5.21
CA PRO A 171 -3.41 19.76 5.31
C PRO A 171 -4.79 20.08 5.89
N GLU A 172 -5.77 19.20 5.65
CA GLU A 172 -7.15 19.34 6.14
C GLU A 172 -7.40 18.63 7.49
N SER A 173 -6.34 18.11 8.14
CA SER A 173 -6.47 17.44 9.44
C SER A 173 -6.82 18.39 10.58
N VAL A 174 -7.48 17.87 11.61
CA VAL A 174 -7.86 18.64 12.81
C VAL A 174 -7.13 18.09 14.04
N PRO A 175 -6.46 18.94 14.84
CA PRO A 175 -6.31 20.39 14.67
C PRO A 175 -5.27 20.75 13.59
N GLY A 176 -5.61 21.70 12.72
CA GLY A 176 -4.80 22.09 11.54
C GLY A 176 -3.46 22.78 11.84
N SER A 177 -3.14 23.00 13.13
CA SER A 177 -1.87 23.59 13.60
C SER A 177 -0.85 22.56 14.08
N SER A 178 -1.03 21.28 13.74
CA SER A 178 -0.13 20.20 14.13
C SER A 178 1.18 20.20 13.33
N SER A 179 2.23 19.55 13.83
CA SER A 179 3.54 19.48 13.16
C SER A 179 3.53 18.70 11.83
N TRP A 180 2.41 18.10 11.45
CA TRP A 180 2.22 17.33 10.22
C TRP A 180 1.27 17.98 9.20
N SER A 181 0.95 19.27 9.35
CA SER A 181 0.20 20.05 8.36
C SER A 181 1.07 20.92 7.45
N SER A 182 2.38 21.03 7.71
CA SER A 182 3.32 21.85 6.93
C SER A 182 4.68 21.16 6.73
N CYS A 183 5.27 21.34 5.55
CA CYS A 183 6.61 20.84 5.21
C CYS A 183 7.73 21.60 5.93
N SER A 184 7.43 22.77 6.50
CA SER A 184 8.43 23.62 7.17
C SER A 184 8.85 23.08 8.54
N ASN A 185 8.12 22.11 9.10
CA ASN A 185 8.42 21.58 10.42
C ASN A 185 9.30 20.31 10.31
N SER A 186 10.57 20.45 10.66
CA SER A 186 11.55 19.35 10.64
C SER A 186 11.34 18.31 11.74
N SER A 187 10.49 18.58 12.75
CA SER A 187 10.20 17.68 13.87
C SER A 187 8.93 16.83 13.67
N ASN A 188 8.65 16.44 12.41
CA ASN A 188 7.46 15.67 12.09
C ASN A 188 7.69 14.17 12.35
N ILE A 189 6.83 13.57 13.18
CA ILE A 189 6.82 12.12 13.47
C ILE A 189 6.61 11.25 12.21
N LEU A 190 6.12 11.84 11.13
CA LEU A 190 5.93 11.23 9.81
C LEU A 190 7.14 11.41 8.87
N GLN A 191 8.32 11.75 9.40
CA GLN A 191 9.54 11.71 8.60
C GLN A 191 9.83 10.31 8.06
N PRO A 192 10.35 10.20 6.82
CA PRO A 192 10.81 8.93 6.28
C PRO A 192 11.89 8.31 7.17
N VAL A 193 11.62 7.10 7.66
CA VAL A 193 12.58 6.28 8.39
C VAL A 193 12.43 4.87 7.87
N LYS A 194 13.50 4.28 7.33
CA LYS A 194 13.50 2.94 6.74
C LYS A 194 12.84 1.93 7.66
N GLY A 195 11.99 1.11 7.07
CA GLY A 195 11.22 0.09 7.76
C GLY A 195 9.94 0.61 8.40
N ASN A 196 9.77 1.91 8.63
CA ASN A 196 8.50 2.43 9.14
C ASN A 196 7.40 2.38 8.06
N ALA A 197 6.16 2.26 8.53
CA ALA A 197 4.97 2.31 7.69
C ALA A 197 3.95 3.32 8.23
N ILE A 198 3.28 4.05 7.36
CA ILE A 198 2.15 4.91 7.70
C ILE A 198 0.89 4.31 7.08
N LEU A 199 -0.14 4.07 7.89
CA LEU A 199 -1.48 3.69 7.45
C LEU A 199 -2.43 4.84 7.72
N PHE A 200 -3.21 5.22 6.73
CA PHE A 200 -4.31 6.15 6.90
C PHE A 200 -5.53 5.76 6.07
N PHE A 201 -6.71 6.16 6.56
CA PHE A 201 -7.99 5.82 5.93
C PHE A 201 -8.56 7.03 5.20
N SER A 202 -9.06 6.80 3.98
CA SER A 202 -9.70 7.82 3.16
C SER A 202 -11.23 7.88 3.33
N LEU A 203 -11.80 6.88 4.01
CA LEU A 203 -13.21 6.82 4.38
C LEU A 203 -13.39 6.75 5.90
N HIS A 204 -14.49 7.33 6.36
CA HIS A 204 -15.03 7.09 7.69
C HIS A 204 -15.54 5.65 7.82
N PRO A 205 -15.70 5.11 9.06
CA PRO A 205 -16.34 3.81 9.27
C PRO A 205 -17.76 3.70 8.68
N SER A 206 -18.45 4.83 8.47
CA SER A 206 -19.73 4.94 7.75
C SER A 206 -19.62 4.81 6.23
N ALA A 207 -18.43 4.52 5.69
CA ALA A 207 -18.09 4.50 4.27
C ALA A 207 -18.22 5.84 3.52
N SER A 208 -18.50 6.94 4.24
CA SER A 208 -18.48 8.29 3.65
C SER A 208 -17.03 8.79 3.50
N PRO A 209 -16.70 9.55 2.43
CA PRO A 209 -15.38 10.16 2.26
C PRO A 209 -14.98 11.04 3.44
N ASP A 210 -13.72 10.91 3.87
CA ASP A 210 -13.13 11.74 4.93
C ASP A 210 -12.29 12.86 4.28
N LYS A 211 -12.81 14.09 4.26
CA LYS A 211 -12.08 15.23 3.66
C LYS A 211 -10.76 15.51 4.38
N SER A 212 -10.71 15.26 5.69
CA SER A 212 -9.49 15.46 6.48
C SER A 212 -8.36 14.51 6.08
N SER A 213 -8.66 13.42 5.36
CA SER A 213 -7.68 12.49 4.78
C SER A 213 -6.96 13.02 3.54
N PHE A 214 -7.28 14.25 3.10
CA PHE A 214 -6.51 14.90 2.06
C PHE A 214 -5.04 14.96 2.48
N HIS A 215 -4.16 14.44 1.63
CA HIS A 215 -2.76 14.25 1.97
C HIS A 215 -1.85 14.56 0.79
N ALA A 216 -0.61 14.89 1.12
CA ALA A 216 0.43 15.19 0.15
C ALA A 216 1.80 14.81 0.69
N ARG A 217 2.73 14.52 -0.24
CA ARG A 217 4.15 14.40 0.07
C ARG A 217 4.80 15.77 0.13
N CYS A 218 5.68 15.99 1.09
CA CYS A 218 6.64 17.07 1.01
C CYS A 218 7.72 16.77 -0.03
N PRO A 219 8.23 17.80 -0.73
CA PRO A 219 9.36 17.63 -1.63
C PRO A 219 10.56 17.03 -0.87
N VAL A 220 11.32 16.16 -1.51
CA VAL A 220 12.59 15.66 -0.99
C VAL A 220 13.62 16.76 -1.23
N LEU A 221 14.17 17.33 -0.17
CA LEU A 221 15.11 18.45 -0.28
C LEU A 221 16.57 17.97 -0.26
N GLU A 222 16.82 16.89 0.48
CA GLU A 222 18.15 16.30 0.64
C GLU A 222 18.04 14.78 0.76
N GLY A 223 18.80 14.06 -0.08
CA GLY A 223 18.82 12.61 -0.13
C GLY A 223 17.99 11.99 -1.25
N ASP A 224 17.90 10.65 -1.22
CA ASP A 224 17.13 9.84 -2.17
C ASP A 224 16.05 9.03 -1.44
N MET A 225 14.80 9.24 -1.84
CA MET A 225 13.64 8.63 -1.19
C MET A 225 13.15 7.42 -1.98
N TRP A 226 13.22 6.25 -1.34
CA TRP A 226 12.52 5.05 -1.78
C TRP A 226 11.33 4.79 -0.87
N SER A 227 10.17 4.62 -1.49
CA SER A 227 8.95 4.23 -0.77
C SER A 227 8.16 3.19 -1.55
N ALA A 228 7.34 2.42 -0.85
CA ALA A 228 6.33 1.58 -1.46
C ALA A 228 4.94 1.95 -0.97
N ILE A 229 3.96 1.91 -1.87
CA ILE A 229 2.58 2.29 -1.59
C ILE A 229 1.67 1.10 -1.86
N LYS A 230 0.78 0.83 -0.90
CA LYS A 230 -0.28 -0.16 -1.02
C LYS A 230 -1.62 0.54 -0.90
N TYR A 231 -2.43 0.45 -1.95
CA TYR A 231 -3.79 0.98 -1.97
C TYR A 231 -4.80 -0.13 -1.71
N PHE A 232 -5.76 0.15 -0.83
CA PHE A 232 -6.92 -0.69 -0.58
C PHE A 232 -8.20 0.04 -0.97
N TYR A 233 -9.11 -0.65 -1.64
CA TYR A 233 -10.37 -0.14 -2.15
C TYR A 233 -11.55 -0.74 -1.39
N ALA A 234 -12.74 -0.16 -1.56
CA ALA A 234 -13.96 -0.65 -0.91
C ALA A 234 -14.55 -1.93 -1.54
N LYS A 235 -14.14 -2.28 -2.77
CA LYS A 235 -14.53 -3.53 -3.46
C LYS A 235 -13.30 -4.33 -3.89
N PRO A 236 -13.45 -5.65 -4.14
CA PRO A 236 -12.37 -6.44 -4.73
C PRO A 236 -11.91 -5.84 -6.05
N ILE A 237 -10.60 -5.88 -6.27
CA ILE A 237 -10.03 -5.55 -7.57
C ILE A 237 -10.19 -6.77 -8.45
N SER A 238 -11.02 -6.65 -9.48
CA SER A 238 -11.05 -7.62 -10.56
C SER A 238 -9.66 -7.64 -11.20
N ARG A 239 -8.84 -8.65 -10.86
CA ARG A 239 -7.59 -8.94 -11.57
C ARG A 239 -7.96 -9.45 -12.96
N GLY A 240 -8.29 -8.52 -13.84
CA GLY A 240 -8.58 -8.84 -15.22
C GLY A 240 -7.31 -9.35 -15.87
N LYS A 241 -7.24 -10.68 -16.09
CA LYS A 241 -7.05 -11.09 -17.48
C LYS A 241 -8.19 -10.44 -18.24
N VAL A 242 -7.92 -9.26 -18.79
CA VAL A 242 -8.73 -8.73 -19.88
C VAL A 242 -8.50 -9.71 -21.02
N SER A 243 -9.27 -10.80 -21.03
CA SER A 243 -9.65 -11.38 -22.29
C SER A 243 -10.46 -10.29 -22.95
N ALA A 244 -9.80 -9.55 -23.83
CA ALA A 244 -10.47 -8.80 -24.86
C ALA A 244 -11.23 -9.83 -25.71
N THR A 245 -12.43 -10.21 -25.27
CA THR A 245 -13.49 -10.63 -26.16
C THR A 245 -14.39 -9.42 -26.39
N LEU A 246 -13.79 -8.37 -26.96
CA LEU A 246 -14.48 -7.63 -28.02
C LEU A 246 -14.44 -8.57 -29.24
N ASP A 247 -15.33 -9.56 -29.27
CA ASP A 247 -15.63 -10.26 -30.52
C ASP A 247 -17.04 -10.86 -30.47
N GLY A 248 -17.97 -10.19 -31.15
CA GLY A 248 -19.08 -10.84 -31.86
C GLY A 248 -20.13 -11.65 -31.09
N GLY A 249 -20.41 -11.40 -29.82
CA GLY A 249 -21.55 -12.02 -29.13
C GLY A 249 -22.90 -11.50 -29.67
N GLU A 250 -23.77 -12.41 -30.14
CA GLU A 250 -25.13 -12.09 -30.58
C GLU A 250 -25.91 -11.41 -29.45
N CYS A 251 -26.48 -10.23 -29.72
CA CYS A 251 -27.25 -9.48 -28.72
C CYS A 251 -28.53 -10.25 -28.38
N THR A 252 -28.63 -10.72 -27.14
CA THR A 252 -29.69 -11.59 -26.64
C THR A 252 -30.24 -11.07 -25.32
N ASP A 253 -31.45 -11.50 -24.97
CA ASP A 253 -31.99 -11.28 -23.63
C ASP A 253 -31.48 -12.40 -22.71
N GLU A 254 -31.14 -12.05 -21.48
CA GLU A 254 -30.64 -12.97 -20.45
C GLU A 254 -31.77 -13.55 -19.58
N ASP A 255 -33.02 -13.08 -19.74
CA ASP A 255 -34.21 -13.54 -19.00
C ASP A 255 -35.42 -13.72 -19.93
N ASP A 256 -36.16 -14.82 -19.72
CA ASP A 256 -37.36 -15.16 -20.51
C ASP A 256 -38.51 -14.15 -20.32
N SER A 257 -38.48 -13.37 -19.24
CA SER A 257 -39.49 -12.36 -18.89
C SER A 257 -39.23 -11.01 -19.58
N CYS A 258 -38.08 -10.83 -20.24
CA CYS A 258 -37.69 -9.58 -20.89
C CYS A 258 -38.76 -9.03 -21.87
N PRO A 259 -39.42 -9.85 -22.72
CA PRO A 259 -40.49 -9.35 -23.58
C PRO A 259 -41.68 -8.80 -22.79
N ALA A 260 -42.06 -9.45 -21.68
CA ALA A 260 -43.17 -9.02 -20.84
C ALA A 260 -42.84 -7.71 -20.12
N TRP A 261 -41.64 -7.58 -19.58
CA TRP A 261 -41.17 -6.35 -18.92
C TRP A 261 -41.04 -5.18 -19.91
N ALA A 262 -40.51 -5.44 -21.10
CA ALA A 262 -40.45 -4.45 -22.17
C ALA A 262 -41.86 -3.99 -22.59
N ALA A 263 -42.82 -4.92 -22.71
CA ALA A 263 -44.20 -4.61 -23.07
C ALA A 263 -44.93 -3.74 -22.05
N VAL A 264 -44.55 -3.81 -20.76
CA VAL A 264 -45.10 -2.94 -19.70
C VAL A 264 -44.27 -1.67 -19.46
N GLY A 265 -43.25 -1.40 -20.29
CA GLY A 265 -42.50 -0.15 -20.30
C GLY A 265 -41.27 -0.11 -19.38
N GLU A 266 -40.74 -1.25 -18.96
CA GLU A 266 -39.57 -1.28 -18.07
C GLU A 266 -38.29 -0.77 -18.74
N CYS A 267 -38.20 -0.77 -20.08
CA CYS A 267 -37.05 -0.20 -20.79
C CYS A 267 -36.81 1.28 -20.44
N GLN A 268 -37.88 2.04 -20.16
CA GLN A 268 -37.80 3.44 -19.76
C GLN A 268 -37.81 3.61 -18.23
N ARG A 269 -38.52 2.74 -17.50
CA ARG A 269 -38.68 2.83 -16.05
C ARG A 269 -37.50 2.26 -15.27
N ASN A 270 -36.81 1.28 -15.86
CA ASN A 270 -35.66 0.59 -15.29
C ASN A 270 -34.54 0.40 -16.35
N PRO A 271 -34.02 1.48 -16.93
CA PRO A 271 -33.11 1.41 -18.07
C PRO A 271 -31.77 0.74 -17.73
N VAL A 272 -31.28 0.87 -16.49
CA VAL A 272 -30.01 0.24 -16.09
C VAL A 272 -30.12 -1.28 -16.08
N PHE A 273 -31.20 -1.84 -15.53
CA PHE A 273 -31.39 -3.29 -15.54
C PHE A 273 -31.70 -3.80 -16.96
N MET A 274 -32.56 -3.09 -17.68
CA MET A 274 -33.08 -3.55 -18.96
C MET A 274 -32.09 -3.37 -20.12
N ILE A 275 -31.45 -2.21 -20.22
CA ILE A 275 -30.57 -1.81 -21.34
C ILE A 275 -29.09 -1.88 -20.94
N GLY A 276 -28.78 -1.71 -19.66
CA GLY A 276 -27.42 -1.71 -19.15
C GLY A 276 -26.87 -0.32 -18.85
N SER A 277 -25.63 -0.31 -18.38
CA SER A 277 -24.82 0.87 -18.08
C SER A 277 -23.38 0.61 -18.54
N PRO A 278 -22.46 1.59 -18.50
CA PRO A 278 -21.07 1.36 -18.92
C PRO A 278 -20.35 0.20 -18.21
N ASP A 279 -20.85 -0.21 -17.04
CA ASP A 279 -20.34 -1.27 -16.16
C ASP A 279 -21.23 -2.53 -16.10
N TYR A 280 -22.35 -2.56 -16.83
CA TYR A 280 -23.30 -3.67 -16.84
C TYR A 280 -23.93 -3.85 -18.22
N TYR A 281 -23.85 -5.05 -18.79
CA TYR A 281 -24.35 -5.30 -20.14
C TYR A 281 -25.85 -4.99 -20.29
N GLY A 282 -26.67 -5.27 -19.27
CA GLY A 282 -28.12 -5.13 -19.33
C GLY A 282 -28.80 -6.45 -19.67
N THR A 283 -29.83 -6.83 -18.91
CA THR A 283 -30.51 -8.14 -18.99
C THR A 283 -31.36 -8.28 -20.26
N CYS A 284 -31.98 -7.19 -20.72
CA CYS A 284 -33.10 -7.24 -21.68
C CYS A 284 -32.85 -6.37 -22.92
N ARG A 285 -31.59 -6.27 -23.36
CA ARG A 285 -31.18 -5.37 -24.44
C ARG A 285 -31.91 -5.67 -25.74
N LYS A 286 -32.16 -6.94 -26.07
CA LYS A 286 -32.85 -7.33 -27.30
C LYS A 286 -34.32 -6.94 -27.23
N SER A 287 -35.01 -7.25 -26.13
CA SER A 287 -36.40 -6.84 -25.90
C SER A 287 -36.59 -5.32 -25.84
N CYS A 288 -35.56 -4.57 -25.43
CA CYS A 288 -35.57 -3.11 -25.42
C CYS A 288 -35.03 -2.43 -26.68
N ASN A 289 -34.71 -3.19 -27.73
CA ASN A 289 -34.08 -2.69 -28.97
C ASN A 289 -32.83 -1.84 -28.71
N ALA A 290 -32.01 -2.26 -27.74
CA ALA A 290 -30.75 -1.63 -27.35
C ALA A 290 -29.51 -2.44 -27.77
N CYS A 291 -29.72 -3.32 -28.74
CA CYS A 291 -28.74 -3.80 -29.69
C CYS A 291 -28.66 -2.77 -30.83
#